data_AF-A0AAX4J8Y3-F1
#
_entry.id   AF-A0AAX4J8Y3-F1
#
_cell.length_a   1.000
_cell.length_b   1.000
_cell.length_c   1.000
_cell.angle_alpha   90.00
_cell.angle_beta   90.00
_cell.angle_gamma   90.00
#
_symmetry.space_group_name_H-M   'P 1'
#
loop_
_entity.id
_entity.type
_entity.pdbx_description
1 polymer ?
#
loop_
_entity_poly.entity_id
_entity_poly.type
_entity_poly.pdbx_seq_one_letter_code
_entity_poly.pdbx_strand_id
1 'polypeptide(L)'
;MLPIKLISLFLINKLSDEISILENLKISKIKLSLIPCHTKKCTLFSCKKLILKNNILNLKNLEEGKTNCKNGALIWRNIYNLSNNNIKQLVSGIHFLISGFPGIPHYYNLIFFKYHNIYVYLKSRKFFKNFMLLFIFIRNRMKSLFVNKQTDQKNIEIIENIIKEIGCLDCEKCQILGSLYFYGLLGSIRNKDLNDKIYTILLYKKILSTFKMVNFLENLIK
;
A
#
# COMPACT_ATOMS: atom_id res chain seq x y z
N MET A 1 -21.51 -3.52 -15.75
CA MET A 1 -20.24 -3.10 -15.12
C MET A 1 -19.10 -3.54 -16.04
N LEU A 2 -18.18 -2.67 -16.44
CA LEU A 2 -17.08 -3.08 -17.32
C LEU A 2 -16.22 -4.17 -16.63
N PRO A 3 -15.77 -5.21 -17.36
CA PRO A 3 -14.84 -6.21 -16.84
C PRO A 3 -13.56 -5.58 -16.27
N ILE A 4 -13.09 -6.06 -15.12
CA ILE A 4 -11.84 -5.59 -14.47
C ILE A 4 -10.65 -5.70 -15.44
N LYS A 5 -10.60 -6.77 -16.23
CA LYS A 5 -9.65 -6.94 -17.34
C LYS A 5 -9.61 -5.74 -18.29
N LEU A 6 -10.76 -5.34 -18.83
CA LEU A 6 -10.82 -4.21 -19.78
C LEU A 6 -10.44 -2.88 -19.12
N ILE A 7 -10.89 -2.67 -17.87
CA ILE A 7 -10.54 -1.45 -17.11
C ILE A 7 -9.03 -1.38 -16.88
N SER A 8 -8.41 -2.46 -16.40
CA SER A 8 -6.98 -2.49 -16.10
C SER A 8 -6.13 -2.34 -17.37
N LEU A 9 -6.48 -3.01 -18.47
CA LEU A 9 -5.80 -2.86 -19.75
C LEU A 9 -5.88 -1.42 -20.29
N PHE A 10 -7.08 -0.84 -20.29
CA PHE A 10 -7.28 0.54 -20.74
C PHE A 10 -6.43 1.53 -19.92
N LEU A 11 -6.39 1.37 -18.59
CA LEU A 11 -5.62 2.24 -17.72
C LEU A 11 -4.11 2.09 -17.92
N ILE A 12 -3.59 0.87 -18.11
CA ILE A 12 -2.17 0.64 -18.40
C ILE A 12 -1.78 1.37 -19.68
N ASN A 13 -2.58 1.25 -20.74
CA ASN A 13 -2.29 1.90 -22.02
C ASN A 13 -2.37 3.43 -21.90
N LYS A 14 -3.42 3.94 -21.26
CA LYS A 14 -3.67 5.38 -21.10
C LYS A 14 -2.65 6.07 -20.18
N LEU A 15 -2.03 5.34 -19.25
CA LEU A 15 -1.08 5.87 -18.26
C LEU A 15 0.37 5.43 -18.55
N SER A 16 0.64 4.92 -19.75
CA SER A 16 1.96 4.37 -20.13
C SER A 16 3.12 5.35 -19.88
N ASP A 17 2.94 6.63 -20.24
CA ASP A 17 3.94 7.67 -19.99
C ASP A 17 4.14 7.94 -18.49
N GLU A 18 3.04 8.07 -17.73
CA GLU A 18 3.09 8.28 -16.27
C GLU A 18 3.79 7.10 -15.57
N ILE A 19 3.53 5.87 -16.03
CA ILE A 19 4.18 4.65 -15.56
C ILE A 19 5.68 4.70 -15.85
N SER A 20 6.08 5.00 -17.08
CA SER A 20 7.48 5.08 -17.49
C SER A 20 8.28 6.08 -16.65
N ILE A 21 7.73 7.29 -16.47
CA ILE A 21 8.36 8.34 -15.66
C ILE A 21 8.57 7.87 -14.21
N LEU A 22 7.55 7.27 -13.60
CA LEU A 22 7.61 6.83 -12.20
C LEU A 22 8.48 5.59 -12.00
N GLU A 23 8.57 4.70 -12.99
CA GLU A 23 9.49 3.55 -12.96
C GLU A 23 10.95 4.02 -12.97
N ASN A 24 11.26 5.04 -13.78
CA ASN A 24 12.59 5.64 -13.87
C ASN A 24 12.97 6.52 -12.67
N LEU A 25 12.01 6.89 -11.83
CA LEU A 25 12.25 7.71 -10.64
C LEU A 25 13.01 6.90 -9.56
N LYS A 26 14.27 7.27 -9.33
CA LYS A 26 15.20 6.59 -8.41
C LYS A 26 15.11 7.10 -6.98
N ILE A 27 14.07 6.71 -6.24
CA ILE A 27 14.08 6.83 -4.76
C ILE A 27 14.63 5.52 -4.19
N SER A 28 15.82 5.58 -3.59
CA SER A 28 16.47 4.40 -3.00
C SER A 28 16.37 4.35 -1.48
N LYS A 29 16.25 5.52 -0.83
CA LYS A 29 16.23 5.65 0.63
C LYS A 29 15.12 6.60 1.07
N ILE A 30 14.48 6.29 2.19
CA ILE A 30 13.46 7.15 2.80
C ILE A 30 13.57 7.13 4.32
N LYS A 31 13.32 8.29 4.95
CA LYS A 31 13.25 8.39 6.41
C LYS A 31 11.86 8.00 6.88
N LEU A 32 11.73 6.83 7.49
CA LEU A 32 10.47 6.29 7.98
C LEU A 32 10.48 6.24 9.51
N SER A 33 9.48 6.86 10.14
CA SER A 33 9.26 6.73 11.58
C SER A 33 8.25 5.62 11.83
N LEU A 34 8.67 4.52 12.45
CA LEU A 34 7.74 3.54 12.98
C LEU A 34 7.33 3.97 14.38
N ILE A 35 6.03 4.05 14.64
CA ILE A 35 5.50 4.35 15.98
C ILE A 35 5.10 3.00 16.58
N PRO A 36 5.95 2.35 17.40
CA PRO A 36 5.59 1.09 18.03
C PRO A 36 4.43 1.32 18.99
N CYS A 37 3.49 0.37 19.05
CA CYS A 37 2.43 0.49 20.03
C CYS A 37 2.88 -0.01 21.40
N HIS A 38 2.39 0.65 22.46
CA HIS A 38 2.83 0.41 23.84
C HIS A 38 2.56 -1.01 24.36
N THR A 39 1.75 -1.81 23.67
CA THR A 39 1.11 -2.99 24.25
C THR A 39 1.65 -4.35 23.82
N LYS A 40 2.61 -4.46 22.87
CA LYS A 40 3.20 -5.77 22.51
C LYS A 40 4.70 -5.72 22.16
N LYS A 41 5.50 -6.50 22.91
CA LYS A 41 6.87 -6.85 22.54
C LYS A 41 6.84 -7.71 21.27
N CYS A 42 7.48 -7.25 20.20
CA CYS A 42 7.68 -8.06 18.99
C CYS A 42 8.45 -9.33 19.36
N THR A 43 7.96 -10.49 18.94
CA THR A 43 8.66 -11.77 19.14
C THR A 43 9.81 -11.93 18.14
N LEU A 44 10.93 -12.49 18.58
CA LEU A 44 12.17 -12.74 17.82
C LEU A 44 11.99 -13.50 16.49
N PHE A 45 10.87 -14.22 16.34
CA PHE A 45 10.63 -15.14 15.22
C PHE A 45 9.83 -14.55 14.04
N SER A 46 9.39 -13.28 14.12
CA SER A 46 8.32 -12.82 13.24
C SER A 46 8.74 -12.17 11.92
N CYS A 47 10.00 -11.78 11.73
CA CYS A 47 10.58 -11.43 10.42
C CYS A 47 12.08 -11.17 10.56
N LYS A 48 12.85 -11.38 9.48
CA LYS A 48 14.24 -10.93 9.38
C LYS A 48 14.27 -9.43 9.67
N LYS A 49 14.95 -9.02 10.75
CA LYS A 49 15.01 -7.63 11.21
C LYS A 49 15.50 -6.74 10.06
N LEU A 50 14.62 -5.92 9.49
CA LEU A 50 15.01 -4.97 8.46
C LEU A 50 15.82 -3.88 9.16
N ILE A 51 17.12 -3.80 8.85
CA ILE A 51 18.02 -2.86 9.53
C ILE A 51 17.63 -1.43 9.13
N LEU A 52 16.76 -0.80 9.90
CA LEU A 52 16.58 0.65 9.91
C LEU A 52 17.83 1.26 10.55
N LYS A 53 18.77 1.75 9.73
CA LYS A 53 19.88 2.56 10.23
C LYS A 53 19.37 3.99 10.39
N ASN A 54 19.28 4.50 11.62
CA ASN A 54 18.84 5.87 11.92
C ASN A 54 17.47 6.24 11.29
N ASN A 55 16.49 5.33 11.33
CA ASN A 55 15.18 5.50 10.69
C ASN A 55 15.22 5.66 9.15
N ILE A 56 16.34 5.32 8.50
CA ILE A 56 16.46 5.32 7.05
C ILE A 56 16.27 3.89 6.54
N LEU A 57 15.25 3.74 5.69
CA LEU A 57 14.93 2.49 5.01
C LEU A 57 15.53 2.52 3.59
N ASN A 58 16.22 1.45 3.22
CA ASN A 58 16.60 1.20 1.82
C ASN A 58 15.45 0.45 1.12
N LEU A 59 14.77 1.12 0.18
CA LEU A 59 13.62 0.55 -0.54
C LEU A 59 14.01 -0.67 -1.39
N LYS A 60 15.28 -0.78 -1.83
CA LYS A 60 15.75 -1.97 -2.57
C LYS A 60 15.70 -3.25 -1.75
N ASN A 61 15.76 -3.13 -0.41
CA ASN A 61 15.72 -4.27 0.50
C ASN A 61 14.28 -4.64 0.89
N LEU A 62 13.29 -3.88 0.42
CA LEU A 62 11.88 -4.04 0.75
C LEU A 62 11.14 -4.71 -0.41
N GLU A 63 11.40 -5.99 -0.66
CA GLU A 63 10.58 -6.80 -1.57
C GLU A 63 9.24 -7.10 -0.90
N GLU A 64 8.09 -6.86 -1.52
CA GLU A 64 6.80 -7.25 -0.91
C GLU A 64 6.61 -8.77 -0.93
N GLY A 65 6.12 -9.33 0.18
CA GLY A 65 6.17 -10.77 0.43
C GLY A 65 5.05 -11.27 1.34
N LYS A 66 4.68 -12.55 1.23
CA LYS A 66 3.81 -13.22 2.20
C LYS A 66 4.62 -13.30 3.49
N THR A 67 3.98 -12.89 4.57
CA THR A 67 4.60 -12.92 5.90
C THR A 67 3.78 -13.84 6.80
N ASN A 68 4.37 -14.23 7.93
CA ASN A 68 3.67 -14.98 8.97
C ASN A 68 3.00 -14.05 9.98
N CYS A 69 2.53 -12.88 9.54
CA CYS A 69 1.86 -11.91 10.41
C CYS A 69 0.57 -12.51 10.96
N LYS A 70 0.49 -12.71 12.29
CA LYS A 70 -0.63 -13.43 12.93
C LYS A 70 -1.76 -12.51 13.32
N ASN A 71 -1.46 -11.25 13.66
CA ASN A 71 -2.46 -10.29 14.12
C ASN A 71 -3.04 -9.37 13.03
N GLY A 72 -2.69 -9.58 11.75
CA GLY A 72 -3.13 -8.72 10.64
C GLY A 72 -4.64 -8.53 10.54
N ALA A 73 -5.44 -9.58 10.77
CA ALA A 73 -6.90 -9.49 10.74
C ALA A 73 -7.46 -8.57 11.85
N LEU A 74 -6.90 -8.64 13.06
CA LEU A 74 -7.26 -7.76 14.17
C LEU A 74 -6.91 -6.31 13.86
N ILE A 75 -5.70 -6.07 13.34
CA ILE A 75 -5.27 -4.72 12.96
C ILE A 75 -6.16 -4.12 11.88
N TRP A 76 -6.52 -4.89 10.85
CA TRP A 76 -7.49 -4.42 9.84
C TRP A 76 -8.84 -4.04 10.44
N ARG A 77 -9.37 -4.84 11.38
CA ARG A 77 -10.62 -4.52 12.08
C ARG A 77 -10.51 -3.18 12.82
N ASN A 78 -9.41 -2.96 13.55
CA ASN A 78 -9.17 -1.69 14.25
C ASN A 78 -9.08 -0.51 13.28
N ILE A 79 -8.33 -0.66 12.18
CA ILE A 79 -8.22 0.36 11.13
C ILE A 79 -9.60 0.74 10.58
N TYR A 80 -10.45 -0.25 10.28
CA TYR A 80 -11.81 0.01 9.77
C TYR A 80 -12.73 0.66 10.81
N ASN A 81 -12.53 0.40 12.10
CA ASN A 81 -13.28 1.02 13.19
C ASN A 81 -12.88 2.49 13.39
N LEU A 82 -11.59 2.81 13.23
CA LEU A 82 -11.10 4.20 13.28
C LEU A 82 -11.58 5.05 12.09
N SER A 83 -11.89 4.41 10.97
CA SER A 83 -12.19 5.09 9.70
C SER A 83 -13.62 5.63 9.64
N ASN A 84 -13.75 6.91 9.29
CA ASN A 84 -15.02 7.49 8.84
C ASN A 84 -15.40 7.00 7.41
N ASN A 85 -16.59 7.35 6.92
CA ASN A 85 -17.07 6.86 5.61
C ASN A 85 -16.14 7.19 4.43
N ASN A 86 -15.56 8.39 4.41
CA ASN A 86 -14.66 8.83 3.34
C ASN A 86 -13.33 8.08 3.38
N ILE A 87 -12.71 7.98 4.57
CA ILE A 87 -11.44 7.29 4.78
C ILE A 87 -11.59 5.78 4.61
N LYS A 88 -12.73 5.20 5.01
CA LYS A 88 -13.01 3.76 4.91
C LYS A 88 -12.91 3.24 3.48
N GLN A 89 -13.34 4.02 2.49
CA GLN A 89 -13.19 3.66 1.08
C GLN A 89 -11.71 3.66 0.64
N LEU A 90 -10.95 4.69 1.02
CA LEU A 90 -9.52 4.80 0.70
C LEU A 90 -8.70 3.70 1.38
N VAL A 91 -8.98 3.44 2.66
CA VAL A 91 -8.45 2.30 3.45
C VAL A 91 -8.76 0.98 2.76
N SER A 92 -9.98 0.78 2.28
CA SER A 92 -10.34 -0.43 1.55
C SER A 92 -9.59 -0.56 0.22
N GLY A 93 -9.26 0.55 -0.44
CA GLY A 93 -8.38 0.56 -1.61
C GLY A 93 -6.94 0.19 -1.26
N ILE A 94 -6.41 0.67 -0.13
CA ILE A 94 -5.08 0.28 0.37
C ILE A 94 -5.08 -1.19 0.77
N HIS A 95 -6.16 -1.67 1.40
CA HIS A 95 -6.33 -3.07 1.72
C HIS A 95 -6.32 -3.94 0.45
N PHE A 96 -6.97 -3.51 -0.64
CA PHE A 96 -6.82 -4.18 -1.94
C PHE A 96 -5.37 -4.12 -2.45
N LEU A 97 -4.67 -3.01 -2.31
CA LEU A 97 -3.29 -2.87 -2.75
C LEU A 97 -2.31 -3.77 -1.98
N ILE A 98 -2.57 -4.03 -0.69
CA ILE A 98 -1.77 -4.93 0.16
C ILE A 98 -2.20 -6.40 -0.02
N SER A 99 -3.49 -6.69 0.08
CA SER A 99 -4.04 -8.06 0.03
C SER A 99 -4.20 -8.60 -1.39
N GLY A 100 -4.48 -7.71 -2.34
CA GLY A 100 -4.56 -7.94 -3.78
C GLY A 100 -3.21 -7.74 -4.48
N PHE A 101 -2.10 -7.84 -3.74
CA PHE A 101 -0.79 -8.10 -4.32
C PHE A 101 -0.48 -9.61 -4.33
N PRO A 102 -0.93 -10.36 -5.34
CA PRO A 102 -0.37 -11.65 -5.70
C PRO A 102 1.05 -11.57 -6.21
N GLY A 103 1.60 -10.38 -6.48
CA GLY A 103 3.00 -10.13 -6.86
C GLY A 103 4.04 -10.54 -5.83
N ILE A 104 3.64 -11.37 -4.88
CA ILE A 104 4.50 -12.16 -4.02
C ILE A 104 4.63 -13.51 -4.70
N PRO A 105 5.70 -13.77 -5.43
CA PRO A 105 6.02 -15.12 -5.82
C PRO A 105 6.56 -15.75 -4.51
N HIS A 106 5.78 -16.40 -3.64
CA HIS A 106 6.28 -17.07 -2.39
C HIS A 106 5.24 -17.97 -1.66
N TYR A 107 4.25 -18.55 -2.33
CA TYR A 107 3.76 -19.82 -1.78
C TYR A 107 4.85 -20.84 -2.11
N TYR A 108 5.50 -21.40 -1.09
CA TYR A 108 6.40 -22.52 -1.30
C TYR A 108 5.55 -23.67 -1.83
N ASN A 109 5.75 -24.06 -3.09
CA ASN A 109 5.51 -25.45 -3.42
C ASN A 109 6.57 -26.30 -2.69
N LEU A 110 6.42 -27.62 -2.63
CA LEU A 110 7.40 -28.54 -2.02
C LEU A 110 8.86 -28.36 -2.55
N ILE A 111 9.05 -27.59 -3.63
CA ILE A 111 10.29 -27.41 -4.40
C ILE A 111 10.75 -25.92 -4.46
N PHE A 112 10.41 -25.08 -3.48
CA PHE A 112 10.93 -23.69 -3.38
C PHE A 112 10.61 -22.70 -4.53
N PHE A 113 9.72 -23.07 -5.47
CA PHE A 113 9.27 -22.15 -6.52
C PHE A 113 8.29 -21.12 -6.01
N LYS A 114 8.53 -19.88 -6.44
CA LYS A 114 7.77 -18.70 -6.09
C LYS A 114 6.56 -18.55 -7.05
N TYR A 115 5.29 -18.69 -6.61
CA TYR A 115 4.09 -18.58 -7.47
C TYR A 115 2.99 -17.61 -6.98
N HIS A 116 2.17 -17.11 -7.91
CA HIS A 116 1.02 -16.24 -7.67
C HIS A 116 -0.22 -17.03 -7.21
N ASN A 117 -0.83 -16.66 -6.08
CA ASN A 117 -2.07 -17.31 -5.62
C ASN A 117 -3.32 -16.57 -6.14
N ILE A 118 -3.89 -17.10 -7.21
CA ILE A 118 -5.08 -16.56 -7.86
C ILE A 118 -6.33 -16.55 -6.95
N TYR A 119 -6.43 -17.47 -5.99
CA TYR A 119 -7.56 -17.54 -5.07
C TYR A 119 -7.59 -16.36 -4.09
N VAL A 120 -6.42 -15.93 -3.61
CA VAL A 120 -6.29 -14.71 -2.78
C VAL A 120 -6.74 -13.49 -3.58
N TYR A 121 -6.33 -13.40 -4.84
CA TYR A 121 -6.77 -12.34 -5.75
C TYR A 121 -8.29 -12.33 -5.92
N LEU A 122 -8.89 -13.47 -6.26
CA LEU A 122 -10.34 -13.60 -6.43
C LEU A 122 -11.10 -13.15 -5.18
N LYS A 123 -10.62 -13.47 -3.97
CA LYS A 123 -11.20 -12.97 -2.71
C LYS A 123 -11.08 -11.46 -2.55
N SER A 124 -9.98 -10.86 -2.99
CA SER A 124 -9.76 -9.42 -2.93
C SER A 124 -10.52 -8.62 -4.00
N ARG A 125 -10.94 -9.22 -5.13
CA ARG A 125 -11.64 -8.54 -6.24
C ARG A 125 -12.82 -7.69 -5.80
N LYS A 126 -13.52 -8.08 -4.72
CA LYS A 126 -14.63 -7.30 -4.13
C LYS A 126 -14.24 -5.88 -3.70
N PHE A 127 -12.96 -5.62 -3.45
CA PHE A 127 -12.43 -4.31 -3.07
C PHE A 127 -11.94 -3.48 -4.28
N PHE A 128 -12.00 -4.01 -5.51
CA PHE A 128 -11.46 -3.33 -6.70
C PHE A 128 -12.10 -1.96 -6.95
N LYS A 129 -13.42 -1.81 -6.71
CA LYS A 129 -14.09 -0.51 -6.80
C LYS A 129 -13.46 0.53 -5.87
N ASN A 130 -13.14 0.14 -4.63
CA ASN A 130 -12.51 1.04 -3.66
C ASN A 130 -11.03 1.32 -4.01
N PHE A 131 -10.35 0.35 -4.63
CA PHE A 131 -9.03 0.58 -5.22
C PHE A 131 -9.07 1.61 -6.35
N MET A 132 -10.09 1.57 -7.22
CA MET A 132 -10.31 2.59 -8.25
C MET A 132 -10.56 3.98 -7.67
N LEU A 133 -11.33 4.07 -6.58
CA LEU A 133 -11.54 5.33 -5.86
C LEU A 133 -10.24 5.87 -5.26
N LEU A 134 -9.43 5.00 -4.65
CA LEU A 134 -8.09 5.36 -4.17
C LEU A 134 -7.20 5.87 -5.31
N PHE A 135 -7.18 5.19 -6.46
CA PHE A 135 -6.42 5.62 -7.63
C PHE A 135 -6.83 7.03 -8.10
N ILE A 136 -8.13 7.28 -8.27
CA ILE A 136 -8.64 8.59 -8.70
C ILE A 136 -8.27 9.66 -7.67
N PHE A 137 -8.44 9.36 -6.39
CA PHE A 137 -8.08 10.27 -5.30
C PHE A 137 -6.59 10.63 -5.33
N ILE A 138 -5.70 9.64 -5.33
CA ILE A 138 -4.25 9.86 -5.33
C ILE A 138 -3.81 10.56 -6.62
N ARG A 139 -4.31 10.18 -7.79
CA ARG A 139 -3.96 10.83 -9.06
C ARG A 139 -4.38 12.31 -9.09
N ASN A 140 -5.55 12.65 -8.56
CA ASN A 140 -5.99 14.04 -8.45
C ASN A 140 -5.12 14.84 -7.48
N ARG A 141 -4.65 14.21 -6.39
CA ARG A 141 -3.68 14.81 -5.46
C ARG A 141 -2.32 14.97 -6.12
N MET A 142 -1.83 13.99 -6.89
CA MET A 142 -0.60 14.08 -7.68
C MET A 142 -0.58 15.32 -8.59
N LYS A 143 -1.68 15.58 -9.31
CA LYS A 143 -1.82 16.77 -10.18
C LYS A 143 -1.83 18.10 -9.41
N SER A 144 -2.14 18.07 -8.12
CA SER A 144 -2.18 19.26 -7.26
C SER A 144 -1.13 19.24 -6.14
N LEU A 145 -0.08 18.42 -6.26
CA LEU A 145 0.99 18.32 -5.25
C LEU A 145 1.71 19.64 -5.01
N PHE A 146 1.71 20.56 -5.98
CA PHE A 146 2.35 21.86 -5.88
C PHE A 146 1.38 22.98 -5.49
N VAL A 147 0.10 22.67 -5.28
CA VAL A 147 -0.92 23.63 -4.85
C VAL A 147 -1.28 23.36 -3.40
N ASN A 148 -1.06 24.34 -2.53
CA ASN A 148 -1.51 24.27 -1.14
C ASN A 148 -3.04 24.23 -1.13
N LYS A 149 -3.61 23.11 -0.67
CA LYS A 149 -5.05 22.96 -0.47
C LYS A 149 -5.36 22.95 1.02
N GLN A 150 -6.56 23.39 1.35
CA GLN A 150 -7.08 23.34 2.71
C GLN A 150 -7.04 21.90 3.23
N THR A 151 -6.41 21.72 4.38
CA THR A 151 -6.18 20.42 5.02
C THR A 151 -7.41 20.02 5.83
N ASP A 152 -7.91 18.81 5.59
CA ASP A 152 -8.96 18.21 6.41
C ASP A 152 -8.35 17.61 7.68
N GLN A 153 -8.30 18.43 8.74
CA GLN A 153 -7.65 18.09 10.01
C GLN A 153 -8.20 16.81 10.64
N LYS A 154 -9.51 16.58 10.52
CA LYS A 154 -10.16 15.37 11.06
C LYS A 154 -9.67 14.11 10.34
N ASN A 155 -9.53 14.16 9.03
CA ASN A 155 -9.01 13.03 8.25
C ASN A 155 -7.53 12.77 8.51
N ILE A 156 -6.74 13.83 8.76
CA ILE A 156 -5.34 13.72 9.17
C ILE A 156 -5.22 12.93 10.48
N GLU A 157 -5.96 13.33 11.51
CA GLU A 157 -5.93 12.66 12.83
C GLU A 157 -6.35 11.19 12.75
N ILE A 158 -7.38 10.88 11.96
CA ILE A 158 -7.81 9.49 11.72
C ILE A 158 -6.68 8.65 11.13
N ILE A 159 -5.99 9.16 10.10
CA ILE A 159 -4.91 8.42 9.45
C ILE A 159 -3.69 8.30 10.35
N GLU A 160 -3.36 9.33 11.13
CA GLU A 160 -2.29 9.24 12.13
C GLU A 160 -2.56 8.15 13.17
N ASN A 161 -3.80 8.01 13.62
CA ASN A 161 -4.20 6.92 14.52
C ASN A 161 -4.15 5.55 13.84
N ILE A 162 -4.51 5.45 12.56
CA ILE A 162 -4.33 4.23 11.76
C ILE A 162 -2.84 3.86 11.66
N ILE A 163 -1.94 4.82 11.46
CA ILE A 163 -0.49 4.58 11.41
C ILE A 163 0.02 4.04 12.75
N LYS A 164 -0.50 4.53 13.88
CA LYS A 164 -0.20 3.97 15.21
C LYS A 164 -0.67 2.52 15.35
N GLU A 165 -1.88 2.20 14.88
CA GLU A 165 -2.39 0.81 14.87
C GLU A 165 -1.53 -0.13 14.02
N ILE A 166 -1.02 0.33 12.88
CA ILE A 166 -0.09 -0.44 12.04
C ILE A 166 1.18 -0.81 12.82
N GLY A 167 1.64 0.07 13.70
CA GLY A 167 2.76 -0.18 14.62
C GLY A 167 2.53 -1.33 15.60
N CYS A 168 1.30 -1.81 15.77
CA CYS A 168 0.99 -3.01 16.56
C CYS A 168 1.13 -4.33 15.77
N LEU A 169 1.39 -4.32 14.46
CA LEU A 169 1.58 -5.56 13.71
C LEU A 169 2.77 -6.36 14.28
N ASP A 170 2.66 -7.68 14.35
CA ASP A 170 3.74 -8.54 14.84
C ASP A 170 4.87 -8.74 13.79
N CYS A 171 4.71 -8.19 12.59
CA CYS A 171 5.63 -8.31 11.47
C CYS A 171 6.20 -6.95 11.08
N GLU A 172 7.50 -6.73 11.32
CA GLU A 172 8.19 -5.48 11.01
C GLU A 172 8.07 -5.07 9.52
N LYS A 173 8.18 -6.04 8.61
CA LYS A 173 8.01 -5.78 7.17
C LYS A 173 6.59 -5.29 6.85
N CYS A 174 5.57 -5.84 7.50
CA CYS A 174 4.19 -5.39 7.36
C CYS A 174 3.98 -4.02 8.01
N GLN A 175 4.62 -3.73 9.15
CA GLN A 175 4.63 -2.39 9.75
C GLN A 175 5.21 -1.38 8.75
N ILE A 176 6.39 -1.65 8.20
CA ILE A 176 7.07 -0.77 7.25
C ILE A 176 6.20 -0.51 6.01
N LEU A 177 5.73 -1.57 5.35
CA LEU A 177 4.90 -1.44 4.14
C LEU A 177 3.56 -0.75 4.42
N GLY A 178 2.88 -1.14 5.51
CA GLY A 178 1.65 -0.50 5.94
C GLY A 178 1.87 0.99 6.18
N SER A 179 2.87 1.35 7.00
CA SER A 179 3.19 2.74 7.30
C SER A 179 3.55 3.51 6.04
N LEU A 180 4.34 2.96 5.11
CA LEU A 180 4.66 3.63 3.83
C LEU A 180 3.41 4.01 3.04
N TYR A 181 2.44 3.11 2.91
CA TYR A 181 1.22 3.38 2.16
C TYR A 181 0.29 4.35 2.87
N PHE A 182 0.16 4.24 4.19
CA PHE A 182 -0.65 5.18 4.96
C PHE A 182 -0.01 6.55 5.12
N TYR A 183 1.32 6.66 5.15
CA TYR A 183 2.02 7.93 4.99
C TYR A 183 1.82 8.52 3.60
N GLY A 184 1.72 7.71 2.55
CA GLY A 184 1.38 8.19 1.21
C GLY A 184 -0.03 8.76 1.14
N LEU A 185 -0.99 8.12 1.80
CA LEU A 185 -2.35 8.63 1.91
C LEU A 185 -2.38 9.93 2.75
N LEU A 186 -1.71 9.93 3.90
CA LEU A 186 -1.59 11.11 4.77
C LEU A 186 -0.98 12.29 4.01
N GLY A 187 0.13 12.05 3.32
CA GLY A 187 0.83 13.06 2.53
C GLY A 187 -0.03 13.63 1.40
N SER A 188 -0.89 12.80 0.80
CA SER A 188 -1.81 13.27 -0.25
C SER A 188 -2.93 14.18 0.28
N ILE A 189 -3.27 14.07 1.58
CA ILE A 189 -4.27 14.91 2.25
C ILE A 189 -3.62 16.17 2.83
N ARG A 190 -2.47 16.00 3.51
CA ARG A 190 -1.75 17.06 4.21
C ARG A 190 -0.99 17.98 3.26
N ASN A 191 -0.30 17.38 2.27
CA ASN A 191 0.52 18.02 1.25
C ASN A 191 1.36 19.22 1.75
N LYS A 192 2.03 19.08 2.90
CA LYS A 192 2.72 20.20 3.57
C LYS A 192 4.21 20.23 3.29
N ASP A 193 4.87 19.07 3.36
CA ASP A 193 6.33 18.97 3.27
C ASP A 193 6.81 18.07 2.12
N LEU A 194 8.12 18.03 1.90
CA LEU A 194 8.72 17.20 0.86
C LEU A 194 8.50 15.70 1.12
N ASN A 195 8.45 15.28 2.39
CA ASN A 195 8.23 13.88 2.73
C ASN A 195 6.81 13.44 2.33
N ASP A 196 5.79 14.27 2.56
CA ASP A 196 4.41 14.05 2.11
C ASP A 196 4.35 13.77 0.61
N LYS A 197 5.07 14.58 -0.18
CA LYS A 197 5.15 14.42 -1.64
C LYS A 197 5.83 13.12 -2.02
N ILE A 198 6.96 12.80 -1.40
CA ILE A 198 7.70 11.55 -1.64
C ILE A 198 6.82 10.34 -1.32
N TYR A 199 6.17 10.31 -0.15
CA TYR A 199 5.28 9.21 0.22
C TYR A 199 4.09 9.07 -0.72
N THR A 200 3.50 10.19 -1.15
CA THR A 200 2.40 10.19 -2.11
C THR A 200 2.85 9.62 -3.46
N ILE A 201 4.04 10.00 -3.95
CA ILE A 201 4.65 9.46 -5.16
C ILE A 201 4.88 7.94 -5.03
N LEU A 202 5.39 7.48 -3.89
CA LEU A 202 5.61 6.04 -3.65
C LEU A 202 4.30 5.24 -3.64
N LEU A 203 3.25 5.75 -2.98
CA LEU A 203 1.93 5.14 -3.01
C LEU A 203 1.37 5.12 -4.44
N TYR A 204 1.53 6.21 -5.20
CA TYR A 204 1.06 6.29 -6.57
C TYR A 204 1.78 5.31 -7.50
N LYS A 205 3.12 5.23 -7.41
CA LYS A 205 3.94 4.23 -8.11
C LYS A 205 3.46 2.81 -7.79
N LYS A 206 3.15 2.53 -6.53
CA LYS A 206 2.60 1.24 -6.13
C LYS A 206 1.23 0.97 -6.77
N ILE A 207 0.30 1.93 -6.74
CA ILE A 207 -1.02 1.81 -7.40
C ILE A 207 -0.86 1.45 -8.88
N LEU A 208 0.04 2.13 -9.60
CA LEU A 208 0.31 1.85 -11.01
C LEU A 208 0.87 0.44 -11.23
N SER A 209 1.82 0.00 -10.40
CA SER A 209 2.34 -1.37 -10.47
C SER A 209 1.24 -2.42 -10.19
N THR A 210 0.28 -2.11 -9.31
CA THR A 210 -0.85 -2.98 -9.00
C THR A 210 -1.77 -3.14 -10.22
N PHE A 211 -1.93 -2.13 -11.08
CA PHE A 211 -2.69 -2.30 -12.33
C PHE A 211 -2.06 -3.34 -13.26
N LYS A 212 -0.73 -3.31 -13.44
CA LYS A 212 -0.01 -4.32 -14.24
C LYS A 212 -0.28 -5.73 -13.70
N MET A 213 -0.23 -5.88 -12.37
CA MET A 213 -0.52 -7.15 -11.70
C MET A 213 -1.97 -7.60 -11.86
N VAL A 214 -2.94 -6.69 -11.67
CA VAL A 214 -4.36 -6.97 -11.89
C VAL A 214 -4.61 -7.45 -13.32
N ASN A 215 -4.08 -6.76 -14.31
CA ASN A 215 -4.21 -7.15 -15.72
C ASN A 215 -3.61 -8.54 -15.98
N PHE A 216 -2.42 -8.82 -15.42
CA PHE A 216 -1.80 -10.15 -15.49
C PHE A 216 -2.71 -11.24 -14.91
N LEU A 217 -3.25 -11.04 -13.71
CA LEU A 217 -4.10 -12.03 -13.02
C LEU A 217 -5.45 -12.23 -13.71
N GLU A 218 -6.05 -11.14 -14.20
CA GLU A 218 -7.29 -11.21 -14.97
C GLU A 218 -7.10 -11.95 -16.31
N ASN A 219 -5.89 -11.98 -16.87
CA ASN A 219 -5.57 -12.81 -18.04
C ASN A 219 -5.42 -14.30 -17.71
N LEU A 220 -5.20 -14.66 -16.44
CA LEU A 220 -5.16 -16.05 -15.99
C LEU A 220 -6.55 -16.62 -15.66
N ILE A 221 -7.53 -15.75 -15.42
CA ILE A 221 -8.93 -16.12 -15.20
C ILE A 221 -9.56 -16.33 -16.57
N LYS A 222 -9.83 -17.59 -16.93
CA LYS A 222 -10.62 -17.95 -18.12
C LYS A 222 -12.08 -17.52 -17.96
#